data_AF-A0AAW0IBZ3-F1
#
_entry.id   AF-A0AAW0IBZ3-F1
#
_cell.length_a   1.000
_cell.length_b   1.000
_cell.length_c   1.000
_cell.angle_alpha   90.00
_cell.angle_beta   90.00
_cell.angle_gamma   90.00
#
_symmetry.space_group_name_H-M   'P 1'
#
loop_
_entity.id
_entity.type
_entity.pdbx_description
1 polymer ?
#
loop_
_entity_poly.entity_id
_entity_poly.type
_entity_poly.pdbx_seq_one_letter_code
_entity_poly.pdbx_strand_id
1 'polypeptide(L)'
;MCLRNQIQGLQENVRKLPKLPNLSPLAIKHLWIRTALFERVLDKIVHYLVENSSKYYEKEALLMDPVDGPILASLLVGPCALEYTKMKTADHFWTDPSADELVQRHRIHSSHLRQDSPTKRPALCVR
;
A
#
# COMPACT_ATOMS: atom_id res chain seq x y z
N MET A 1 -32.05 48.78 18.13
CA MET A 1 -32.28 47.57 17.32
C MET A 1 -31.83 47.92 15.90
N CYS A 2 -30.96 47.24 15.17
CA CYS A 2 -30.15 46.05 15.35
C CYS A 2 -29.03 46.20 14.30
N LEU A 3 -27.81 46.58 14.70
CA LEU A 3 -26.65 46.55 13.81
C LEU A 3 -25.35 46.35 14.61
N ARG A 4 -25.39 45.43 15.59
CA ARG A 4 -24.25 45.13 16.47
C ARG A 4 -23.94 43.64 16.59
N ASN A 5 -24.48 42.81 15.70
CA ASN A 5 -24.39 41.34 15.78
C ASN A 5 -23.76 40.67 14.54
N GLN A 6 -23.00 41.39 13.71
CA GLN A 6 -22.40 40.80 12.49
C GLN A 6 -20.86 40.71 12.51
N ILE A 7 -20.22 40.85 13.67
CA ILE A 7 -18.75 40.70 13.79
C ILE A 7 -18.34 39.45 14.60
N GLN A 8 -19.28 38.78 15.30
CA GLN A 8 -18.96 37.62 16.14
C GLN A 8 -19.00 36.25 15.43
N GLY A 9 -19.44 36.18 14.16
CA GLY A 9 -19.65 34.89 13.46
C GLY A 9 -18.53 34.42 12.52
N LEU A 10 -17.47 35.20 12.31
CA LEU A 10 -16.38 34.85 11.36
C LEU A 10 -15.18 34.13 12.03
N GLN A 11 -15.25 33.85 13.32
CA GLN A 11 -14.18 33.24 14.12
C GLN A 11 -14.41 31.76 14.49
N GLU A 12 -15.30 31.04 13.79
CA GLU A 12 -15.63 29.65 14.17
C GLU A 12 -15.47 28.60 13.07
N ASN A 13 -14.92 28.97 11.91
CA ASN A 13 -14.62 28.01 10.84
C ASN A 13 -13.14 28.04 10.41
N VAL A 14 -12.24 28.09 11.40
CA VAL A 14 -10.93 27.43 11.21
C VAL A 14 -11.27 25.95 11.09
N ARG A 15 -11.51 25.52 9.84
CA ARG A 15 -11.53 24.11 9.44
C ARG A 15 -10.37 23.49 10.20
N LYS A 16 -10.67 22.61 11.16
CA LYS A 16 -9.64 21.80 11.80
C LYS A 16 -8.97 21.07 10.64
N LEU A 17 -7.84 21.60 10.19
CA LEU A 17 -6.98 20.91 9.25
C LEU A 17 -6.79 19.54 9.89
N PRO A 18 -7.12 18.45 9.18
CA PRO A 18 -6.91 17.12 9.73
C PRO A 18 -5.47 17.12 10.23
N LYS A 19 -5.27 16.95 11.55
CA LYS A 19 -3.92 16.86 12.10
C LYS A 19 -3.27 15.77 11.28
N LEU A 20 -2.29 16.14 10.44
CA LEU A 20 -1.52 15.14 9.72
C LEU A 20 -1.08 14.13 10.78
N PRO A 21 -1.23 12.82 10.54
CA PRO A 21 -0.68 11.84 11.47
C PRO A 21 0.75 12.27 11.77
N ASN A 22 1.10 12.39 13.06
CA ASN A 22 2.43 12.82 13.47
C ASN A 22 3.43 11.76 12.96
N LEU A 23 3.90 11.94 11.74
CA LEU A 23 4.86 11.05 11.12
C LEU A 23 6.19 11.23 11.83
N SER A 24 6.91 10.14 12.07
CA SER A 24 8.27 10.23 12.58
C SER A 24 9.14 11.06 11.61
N PRO A 25 10.16 11.78 12.09
CA PRO A 25 11.07 12.55 11.23
C PRO A 25 11.66 11.70 10.09
N LEU A 26 11.88 10.41 10.35
CA LEU A 26 12.35 9.44 9.35
C LEU A 26 11.30 9.15 8.27
N ALA A 27 10.03 9.01 8.65
CA ALA A 27 8.94 8.83 7.69
C ALA A 27 8.76 10.07 6.80
N ILE A 28 8.98 11.27 7.34
CA ILE A 28 9.02 12.52 6.57
C ILE A 28 10.21 12.50 5.60
N LYS A 29 11.41 12.13 6.09
CA LYS A 29 12.62 12.02 5.26
C LYS A 29 12.45 11.03 4.09
N HIS A 30 11.71 9.95 4.25
CA HIS A 30 11.51 8.96 3.18
C HIS A 30 10.33 9.27 2.24
N LEU A 31 9.58 10.34 2.51
CA LEU A 31 8.39 10.66 1.71
C LEU A 31 8.74 10.94 0.25
N TRP A 32 9.87 11.60 -0.02
CA TRP A 32 10.32 11.90 -1.38
C TRP A 32 10.57 10.64 -2.20
N ILE A 33 11.07 9.55 -1.60
CA ILE A 33 11.33 8.28 -2.28
C ILE A 33 10.01 7.69 -2.75
N ARG A 34 9.00 7.70 -1.87
CA ARG A 34 7.65 7.23 -2.22
C ARG A 34 7.11 8.03 -3.39
N THR A 35 7.15 9.36 -3.31
CA THR A 35 6.69 10.23 -4.41
C THR A 35 7.45 9.94 -5.71
N ALA A 36 8.78 9.81 -5.66
CA ALA A 36 9.59 9.53 -6.85
C ALA A 36 9.28 8.16 -7.47
N LEU A 37 8.89 7.16 -6.67
CA LEU A 37 8.41 5.87 -7.17
C LEU A 37 7.04 5.99 -7.83
N PHE A 38 6.09 6.72 -7.22
CA PHE A 38 4.78 6.97 -7.82
C PHE A 38 4.88 7.66 -9.19
N GLU A 39 5.78 8.64 -9.29
CA GLU A 39 6.02 9.40 -10.53
C GLU A 39 6.96 8.70 -11.51
N ARG A 40 7.51 7.53 -11.17
CA ARG A 40 8.48 6.76 -11.98
C ARG A 40 9.70 7.60 -12.41
N VAL A 41 10.26 8.35 -11.46
CA VAL A 41 11.45 9.20 -11.67
C VAL A 41 12.62 8.88 -10.74
N LEU A 42 12.46 7.91 -9.82
CA LEU A 42 13.51 7.59 -8.86
C LEU A 42 14.80 7.08 -9.52
N ASP A 43 14.67 6.25 -10.56
CA ASP A 43 15.79 5.78 -11.40
C ASP A 43 16.56 6.96 -12.00
N LYS A 44 15.84 7.95 -12.57
CA LYS A 44 16.44 9.16 -13.15
C LYS A 44 17.16 10.01 -12.12
N ILE A 45 16.58 10.16 -10.93
CA ILE A 45 17.20 10.89 -9.82
C ILE A 45 18.51 10.21 -9.41
N VAL A 46 18.49 8.89 -9.21
CA VAL A 46 19.68 8.15 -8.79
C VAL A 46 20.74 8.16 -9.89
N HIS A 47 20.35 8.00 -11.15
CA HIS A 47 21.27 8.09 -12.27
C HIS A 47 21.99 9.45 -12.32
N TYR A 48 21.25 10.56 -12.16
CA TYR A 48 21.84 11.89 -12.07
C TYR A 48 22.82 12.03 -10.89
N LEU A 49 22.50 11.44 -9.73
CA LEU A 49 23.38 11.45 -8.57
C LEU A 49 24.67 10.67 -8.80
N VAL A 50 24.62 9.56 -9.54
CA VAL A 50 25.81 8.79 -9.95
C VAL A 50 26.68 9.61 -10.89
N GLU A 51 26.08 10.25 -11.91
CA GLU A 51 26.83 11.09 -12.88
C GLU A 51 27.49 12.31 -12.23
N ASN A 52 26.90 12.84 -11.15
CA ASN A 52 27.36 14.04 -10.44
C ASN A 52 27.88 13.74 -9.03
N SER A 53 28.26 12.49 -8.77
CA SER A 53 28.56 11.97 -7.43
C SER A 53 29.65 12.77 -6.70
N SER A 54 30.67 13.23 -7.43
CA SER A 54 31.81 14.00 -6.91
C SER A 54 31.45 15.34 -6.26
N LYS A 55 30.26 15.87 -6.56
CA LYS A 55 29.76 17.13 -5.98
C LYS A 55 29.06 16.92 -4.62
N TYR A 56 28.53 15.73 -4.38
CA TYR A 56 27.60 15.47 -3.28
C TYR A 56 28.11 14.42 -2.29
N TYR A 57 29.09 13.60 -2.69
CA TYR A 57 29.56 12.45 -1.92
C TYR A 57 31.08 12.42 -1.76
N GLU A 58 31.54 11.82 -0.65
CA GLU A 58 32.95 11.53 -0.39
C GLU A 58 33.45 10.36 -1.25
N LYS A 59 34.77 10.25 -1.46
CA LYS A 59 35.38 9.25 -2.35
C LYS A 59 35.05 7.79 -1.99
N GLU A 60 34.78 7.51 -0.72
CA GLU A 60 34.45 6.17 -0.22
C GLU A 60 32.95 5.85 -0.27
N ALA A 61 32.13 6.77 -0.80
CA ALA A 61 30.69 6.54 -0.91
C ALA A 61 30.36 5.60 -2.07
N LEU A 62 29.34 4.76 -1.89
CA LEU A 62 28.88 3.81 -2.90
C LEU A 62 28.54 4.47 -4.26
N LEU A 63 28.02 5.69 -4.26
CA LEU A 63 27.69 6.41 -5.50
C LEU A 63 28.92 6.97 -6.25
N MET A 64 30.08 7.03 -5.59
CA MET A 64 31.36 7.39 -6.22
C MET A 64 32.06 6.18 -6.85
N ASP A 65 31.64 4.97 -6.49
CA ASP A 65 32.24 3.76 -7.05
C ASP A 65 31.89 3.62 -8.55
N PRO A 66 32.89 3.41 -9.42
CA PRO A 66 32.69 3.37 -10.87
C PRO A 66 31.86 2.17 -11.35
N VAL A 67 31.59 1.19 -10.48
CA VAL A 67 30.85 -0.03 -10.78
C VAL A 67 29.55 -0.08 -9.99
N ASP A 68 29.61 0.06 -8.66
CA ASP A 68 28.45 -0.12 -7.79
C ASP A 68 27.40 0.99 -7.96
N GLY A 69 27.82 2.24 -8.19
CA GLY A 69 26.92 3.36 -8.45
C GLY A 69 26.05 3.12 -9.69
N PRO A 70 26.63 2.86 -10.87
CA PRO A 70 25.89 2.49 -12.08
C PRO A 70 25.03 1.24 -11.94
N ILE A 71 25.49 0.22 -11.20
CA ILE A 71 24.70 -0.99 -10.91
C ILE A 71 23.45 -0.62 -10.11
N LEU A 72 23.58 0.17 -9.04
CA LEU A 72 22.44 0.62 -8.24
C LEU A 72 21.40 1.35 -9.10
N ALA A 73 21.84 2.29 -9.95
CA ALA A 73 20.94 3.01 -10.86
C ALA A 73 20.20 2.04 -11.81
N SER A 74 20.90 1.07 -12.37
CA SER A 74 20.35 0.08 -13.28
C SER A 74 19.33 -0.85 -12.60
N LEU A 75 19.60 -1.25 -11.35
CA LEU A 75 18.69 -2.09 -10.56
C LEU A 75 17.35 -1.39 -10.25
N LEU A 76 17.36 -0.05 -10.12
CA LEU A 76 16.15 0.73 -9.81
C LEU A 76 15.20 0.89 -11.01
N VAL A 77 15.65 0.63 -12.23
CA VAL A 77 14.80 0.66 -13.43
C VAL A 77 13.63 -0.33 -13.30
N GLY A 78 13.88 -1.53 -12.76
CA GLY A 78 12.85 -2.55 -12.55
C GLY A 78 11.72 -2.07 -11.62
N PRO A 79 12.02 -1.69 -10.38
CA PRO A 79 11.04 -1.10 -9.46
C PRO A 79 10.35 0.15 -10.01
N CYS A 80 11.07 1.07 -10.68
CA CYS A 80 10.49 2.30 -11.22
C CYS A 80 9.56 2.07 -12.42
N ALA A 81 9.66 0.94 -13.11
CA ALA A 81 8.77 0.60 -14.21
C ALA A 81 7.34 0.30 -13.75
N LEU A 82 7.15 -0.02 -12.46
CA LEU A 82 5.86 -0.37 -11.89
C LEU A 82 4.95 0.85 -11.71
N GLU A 83 3.65 0.64 -11.89
CA GLU A 83 2.64 1.61 -11.50
C GLU A 83 2.25 1.40 -10.04
N TYR A 84 2.85 2.18 -9.16
CA TYR A 84 2.41 2.21 -7.78
C TYR A 84 1.08 2.95 -7.72
N THR A 85 0.01 2.24 -7.38
CA THR A 85 -1.28 2.84 -7.06
C THR A 85 -1.44 2.91 -5.54
N LYS A 86 -2.15 3.93 -5.03
CA LYS A 86 -2.59 3.88 -3.64
C LYS A 86 -3.61 2.75 -3.56
N MET A 87 -3.21 1.59 -3.04
CA MET A 87 -4.18 0.61 -2.59
C MET A 87 -5.08 1.29 -1.55
N LYS A 88 -6.25 1.71 -1.99
CA LYS A 88 -7.46 1.72 -1.19
C LYS A 88 -8.25 0.52 -1.67
N THR A 89 -8.10 -0.61 -1.00
CA THR A 89 -9.28 -1.47 -0.88
C THR A 89 -10.10 -0.83 0.22
N ALA A 90 -10.99 0.07 -0.16
CA ALA A 90 -12.11 0.39 0.69
C ALA A 90 -12.99 -0.86 0.68
N ASP A 91 -13.41 -1.30 1.87
CA ASP A 91 -14.42 -2.32 2.13
C ASP A 91 -14.07 -3.77 1.75
N HIS A 92 -13.59 -4.55 2.73
CA HIS A 92 -13.31 -6.01 2.71
C HIS A 92 -11.85 -6.43 2.51
N PHE A 93 -10.97 -5.85 3.32
CA PHE A 93 -9.70 -6.49 3.66
C PHE A 93 -10.00 -7.71 4.54
N TRP A 94 -10.24 -8.89 3.95
CA TRP A 94 -10.21 -10.21 4.63
C TRP A 94 -10.63 -10.20 6.10
N THR A 95 -11.86 -9.76 6.41
CA THR A 95 -12.40 -10.02 7.74
C THR A 95 -12.62 -11.52 7.79
N ASP A 96 -11.75 -12.22 8.53
CA ASP A 96 -11.95 -13.63 8.84
C ASP A 96 -13.39 -13.79 9.33
N PRO A 97 -14.23 -14.61 8.66
CA PRO A 97 -15.59 -14.83 9.12
C PRO A 97 -15.55 -15.25 10.58
N SER A 98 -16.41 -14.67 11.41
CA SER A 98 -16.42 -15.00 12.83
C SER A 98 -16.66 -16.50 13.03
N ALA A 99 -16.18 -17.06 14.13
CA ALA A 99 -16.39 -18.48 14.44
C ALA A 99 -17.88 -18.85 14.40
N ASP A 100 -18.77 -17.93 14.80
CA ASP A 100 -20.23 -18.10 14.72
C ASP A 100 -20.72 -18.22 13.27
N GLU A 101 -20.20 -17.41 12.35
CA GLU A 101 -20.51 -17.50 10.91
C GLU A 101 -20.02 -18.81 10.30
N LEU A 102 -18.82 -19.28 10.70
CA LEU A 102 -18.28 -20.58 10.27
C LEU A 102 -19.15 -21.74 10.77
N VAL A 103 -19.56 -21.69 12.04
CA VAL A 103 -20.46 -22.68 12.66
C VAL A 103 -21.84 -22.65 11.99
N GLN A 104 -22.37 -21.48 11.67
CA GLN A 104 -23.65 -21.35 10.98
C GLN A 104 -23.60 -21.97 9.58
N ARG A 105 -22.56 -21.70 8.80
CA ARG A 105 -22.35 -22.36 7.50
C ARG A 105 -22.27 -23.87 7.66
N HIS A 106 -21.52 -24.37 8.65
CA HIS A 106 -21.43 -25.80 8.89
C HIS A 106 -22.79 -26.41 9.26
N ARG A 107 -23.65 -25.72 10.02
CA ARG A 107 -25.02 -26.20 10.33
C ARG A 107 -25.94 -26.23 9.12
N ILE A 108 -25.86 -25.23 8.25
CA ILE A 108 -26.68 -25.18 7.02
C ILE A 108 -26.26 -26.27 6.03
N HIS A 109 -24.95 -26.53 5.91
CA HIS A 109 -24.44 -27.52 4.97
C HIS A 109 -24.40 -28.96 5.52
N SER A 110 -24.21 -29.16 6.83
CA SER A 110 -24.20 -30.52 7.44
C SER A 110 -25.61 -31.08 7.65
N SER A 111 -26.63 -30.23 7.80
CA SER A 111 -28.03 -30.68 7.83
C SER A 111 -28.55 -31.15 6.48
N HIS A 112 -27.81 -30.92 5.38
CA HIS A 112 -28.07 -31.49 4.06
C HIS A 112 -27.22 -32.74 3.76
N LEU A 113 -26.84 -33.52 4.77
CA LEU A 113 -26.57 -34.94 4.56
C LEU A 113 -27.90 -35.69 4.61
N ARG A 114 -28.54 -35.82 3.44
CA ARG A 114 -29.28 -37.00 2.93
C ARG A 114 -30.43 -36.54 2.04
N GLN A 115 -30.51 -37.14 0.85
CA GLN A 115 -31.50 -37.00 -0.22
C GLN A 115 -31.16 -35.86 -1.19
N ASP A 116 -30.87 -36.06 -2.49
CA ASP A 116 -31.21 -37.13 -3.43
C ASP A 116 -30.20 -37.11 -4.60
N SER A 117 -29.79 -38.27 -5.11
CA SER A 117 -29.11 -38.44 -6.40
C SER A 117 -29.11 -39.92 -6.78
N PRO A 118 -30.04 -40.38 -7.65
CA PRO A 118 -30.09 -41.76 -8.11
C PRO A 118 -29.14 -41.95 -9.30
N THR A 119 -27.84 -41.99 -9.06
CA THR A 119 -26.87 -42.35 -10.11
C THR A 119 -26.18 -43.65 -9.75
N LYS A 120 -26.78 -44.75 -10.23
CA LYS A 120 -26.17 -46.07 -10.33
C LYS A 120 -24.73 -45.97 -10.86
N ARG A 121 -23.74 -46.47 -10.11
CA ARG A 121 -22.60 -47.23 -10.65
C ARG A 121 -22.25 -48.37 -9.68
N PRO A 122 -22.06 -49.60 -10.18
CA PRO A 122 -22.00 -50.81 -9.34
C PRO A 122 -20.65 -50.98 -8.64
N ALA A 123 -20.68 -51.70 -7.53
CA ALA A 123 -19.51 -52.07 -6.74
C ALA A 123 -18.59 -53.05 -7.48
N LEU A 124 -17.28 -52.82 -7.44
CA LEU A 124 -16.26 -53.81 -7.76
C LEU A 124 -15.88 -54.55 -6.47
N CYS A 125 -16.33 -55.80 -6.36
CA CYS A 125 -15.76 -56.76 -5.43
C CYS A 125 -14.36 -57.14 -5.94
N VAL A 126 -13.34 -56.95 -5.12
CA VAL A 126 -12.02 -57.57 -5.30
C VAL A 126 -11.71 -58.35 -4.03
N ARG A 127 -11.27 -59.57 -4.28
CA ARG A 127 -11.17 -60.77 -3.43
C ARG A 127 -10.44 -60.61 -2.11
#